data_AF-A0A4R7Q9T4-F1
#
_entry.id   AF-A0A4R7Q9T4-F1
#
_cell.length_a   1.000
_cell.length_b   1.000
_cell.length_c   1.000
_cell.angle_alpha   90.00
_cell.angle_beta   90.00
_cell.angle_gamma   90.00
#
_symmetry.space_group_name_H-M   'P 1'
#
loop_
_entity.id
_entity.type
_entity.pdbx_description
1 polymer ?
#
loop_
_entity_poly.entity_id
_entity_poly.type
_entity_poly.pdbx_seq_one_letter_code
_entity_poly.pdbx_strand_id
1 'polypeptide(L)'
;MKKVLFLVVVTFLCSACSSDDDALETGDYLIFGHYYGMCAGEDCVEIFKLTDTKLYEDTNDNYSLENLKFREMDQATFEKVKDLLTALPEELFTDDTTTFGCPDCADGGGLYIQRSVNGTVCTWNIDQIKENVPEYLHDFIDEVNEKIGLINNP
;
A
#
# COMPACT_ATOMS: atom_id res chain seq x y z
N MET A 1 -35.45 -48.76 2.32
CA MET A 1 -34.19 -48.75 1.53
C MET A 1 -33.76 -47.30 1.39
N LYS A 2 -32.60 -46.97 1.97
CA LYS A 2 -31.99 -45.63 1.98
C LYS A 2 -31.63 -45.18 0.56
N LYS A 3 -31.93 -43.93 0.22
CA LYS A 3 -31.08 -43.12 -0.67
C LYS A 3 -30.97 -41.72 -0.07
N VAL A 4 -29.90 -41.53 0.68
CA VAL A 4 -29.43 -40.23 1.15
C VAL A 4 -28.80 -39.57 -0.07
N LEU A 5 -29.35 -38.45 -0.53
CA LEU A 5 -28.69 -37.59 -1.51
C LEU A 5 -28.01 -36.47 -0.72
N PHE A 6 -26.72 -36.63 -0.47
CA PHE A 6 -25.83 -35.61 0.06
C PHE A 6 -25.57 -34.61 -1.06
N LEU A 7 -26.00 -33.36 -0.90
CA LEU A 7 -25.55 -32.24 -1.72
C LEU A 7 -24.60 -31.40 -0.86
N VAL A 8 -23.31 -31.72 -0.93
CA VAL A 8 -22.26 -30.84 -0.39
C VAL A 8 -22.00 -29.77 -1.44
N VAL A 9 -22.51 -28.56 -1.22
CA VAL A 9 -22.05 -27.37 -1.93
C VAL A 9 -20.77 -26.93 -1.23
N VAL A 10 -19.64 -27.34 -1.79
CA VAL A 10 -18.33 -26.77 -1.44
C VAL A 10 -18.27 -25.41 -2.12
N THR A 11 -18.53 -24.35 -1.36
CA THR A 11 -18.20 -22.99 -1.77
C THR A 11 -16.69 -22.88 -1.83
N PHE A 12 -16.17 -22.87 -3.06
CA PHE A 12 -14.80 -22.55 -3.36
C PHE A 12 -14.58 -21.09 -2.98
N LEU A 13 -13.77 -20.85 -1.95
CA LEU A 13 -13.26 -19.52 -1.62
C LEU A 13 -12.35 -19.11 -2.78
N CYS A 14 -12.74 -18.09 -3.52
CA CYS A 14 -11.84 -17.41 -4.43
C CYS A 14 -10.88 -16.59 -3.55
N SER A 15 -9.62 -16.99 -3.49
CA SER A 15 -8.54 -16.12 -2.99
C SER A 15 -8.36 -15.00 -4.02
N ALA A 16 -8.75 -13.77 -3.67
CA ALA A 16 -8.52 -12.60 -4.51
C ALA A 16 -7.18 -11.94 -4.12
N CYS A 17 -6.08 -12.60 -4.45
CA CYS A 17 -4.82 -11.94 -4.73
C CYS A 17 -4.55 -12.17 -6.22
N SER A 18 -4.58 -11.11 -7.02
CA SER A 18 -4.21 -11.21 -8.43
C SER A 18 -2.70 -11.32 -8.53
N SER A 19 -2.23 -12.45 -9.05
CA SER A 19 -0.86 -12.58 -9.55
C SER A 19 -0.83 -11.98 -10.97
N ASP A 20 -0.72 -10.67 -11.08
CA ASP A 20 -0.47 -10.01 -12.36
C ASP A 20 1.04 -10.08 -12.69
N ASP A 21 1.35 -10.72 -13.81
CA ASP A 21 2.68 -11.04 -14.34
C ASP A 21 3.41 -9.82 -14.96
N ASP A 22 3.50 -8.70 -14.22
CA ASP A 22 4.35 -7.58 -14.62
C ASP A 22 5.65 -7.60 -13.80
N ALA A 23 6.69 -8.18 -14.39
CA ALA A 23 8.08 -8.20 -13.95
C ALA A 23 8.27 -8.26 -12.43
N LEU A 24 8.11 -9.46 -11.85
CA LEU A 24 8.45 -9.77 -10.46
C LEU A 24 9.90 -9.36 -10.17
N GLU A 25 10.06 -8.16 -9.62
CA GLU A 25 11.19 -7.83 -8.76
C GLU A 25 11.23 -8.92 -7.69
N THR A 26 12.20 -9.83 -7.78
CA THR A 26 12.27 -11.00 -6.91
C THR A 26 12.64 -10.55 -5.50
N GLY A 27 11.64 -10.36 -4.64
CA GLY A 27 11.84 -10.04 -3.23
C GLY A 27 10.60 -9.43 -2.57
N ASP A 28 10.53 -9.56 -1.25
CA ASP A 28 9.49 -8.91 -0.46
C ASP A 28 9.73 -7.40 -0.41
N TYR A 29 8.68 -6.61 -0.59
CA TYR A 29 8.76 -5.16 -0.55
C TYR A 29 7.46 -4.53 -0.02
N LEU A 30 7.55 -3.26 0.33
CA LEU A 30 6.44 -2.37 0.62
C LEU A 30 6.58 -1.15 -0.28
N ILE A 31 5.60 -0.86 -1.12
CA ILE A 31 5.44 0.47 -1.72
C ILE A 31 4.49 1.24 -0.81
N PHE A 32 4.87 2.45 -0.44
CA PHE A 32 4.06 3.34 0.38
C PHE A 32 4.20 4.77 -0.13
N GLY A 33 3.20 5.60 0.09
CA GLY A 33 3.27 6.99 -0.33
C GLY A 33 1.94 7.69 -0.24
N HIS A 34 1.95 8.99 -0.51
CA HIS A 34 0.74 9.79 -0.62
C HIS A 34 0.58 10.42 -1.99
N TYR A 35 -0.64 10.83 -2.30
CA TYR A 35 -0.96 11.58 -3.50
C TYR A 35 -2.07 12.59 -3.22
N TYR A 36 -2.02 13.75 -3.88
CA TYR A 36 -3.01 14.82 -3.81
C TYR A 36 -3.27 15.40 -5.21
N GLY A 37 -4.50 15.33 -5.71
CA GLY A 37 -4.85 15.72 -7.07
C GLY A 37 -5.00 17.23 -7.27
N MET A 38 -5.29 17.95 -6.18
CA MET A 38 -5.40 19.41 -6.14
C MET A 38 -4.21 20.06 -5.43
N CYS A 39 -3.01 19.50 -5.63
CA CYS A 39 -1.76 20.01 -5.07
C CYS A 39 -0.86 20.64 -6.15
N ALA A 40 0.03 21.55 -5.74
CA ALA A 40 1.06 22.14 -6.57
C ALA A 40 2.43 22.07 -5.88
N GLY A 41 3.41 21.48 -6.56
CA GLY A 41 4.75 21.22 -6.02
C GLY A 41 5.21 19.80 -6.34
N GLU A 42 6.43 19.47 -5.93
CA GLU A 42 6.97 18.11 -6.06
C GLU A 42 6.36 17.19 -4.96
N ASP A 43 6.13 17.73 -3.75
CA ASP A 43 5.56 16.99 -2.59
C ASP A 43 4.07 16.56 -2.75
N CYS A 44 3.53 16.60 -3.96
CA CYS A 44 2.13 16.27 -4.23
C CYS A 44 1.89 14.78 -4.41
N VAL A 45 2.89 14.07 -4.95
CA VAL A 45 2.85 12.64 -5.18
C VAL A 45 4.21 12.09 -4.78
N GLU A 46 4.24 11.42 -3.64
CA GLU A 46 5.48 10.96 -3.01
C GLU A 46 5.34 9.47 -2.77
N ILE A 47 5.92 8.67 -3.66
CA ILE A 47 5.81 7.21 -3.65
C ILE A 47 7.19 6.60 -3.44
N PHE A 48 7.29 5.69 -2.49
CA PHE A 48 8.54 5.04 -2.11
C PHE A 48 8.39 3.53 -2.17
N LYS A 49 9.47 2.84 -2.53
CA LYS A 49 9.60 1.39 -2.40
C LYS A 49 10.63 1.07 -1.32
N LEU A 50 10.23 0.24 -0.37
CA LEU A 50 11.04 -0.22 0.74
C LEU A 50 11.22 -1.73 0.66
N THR A 51 12.48 -2.17 0.69
CA THR A 51 12.85 -3.58 0.81
C THR A 51 13.47 -3.83 2.18
N ASP A 52 13.90 -5.07 2.43
CA ASP A 52 14.64 -5.44 3.65
C ASP A 52 15.95 -4.66 3.87
N THR A 53 16.49 -4.05 2.81
CA THR A 53 17.85 -3.49 2.80
C THR A 53 17.94 -2.10 2.18
N LYS A 54 16.92 -1.65 1.44
CA LYS A 54 16.99 -0.44 0.63
C LYS A 54 15.69 0.33 0.60
N LEU A 55 15.81 1.64 0.41
CA LEU A 55 14.71 2.55 0.12
C LEU A 55 14.91 3.12 -1.28
N TYR A 56 13.81 3.29 -2.00
CA TYR A 56 13.77 3.91 -3.31
C TYR A 56 12.64 4.92 -3.37
N GLU A 57 12.84 5.97 -4.15
CA GLU A 57 11.88 7.03 -4.44
C GLU A 57 11.40 6.85 -5.88
N ASP A 58 10.09 6.93 -6.12
CA ASP A 58 9.55 7.10 -7.47
C ASP A 58 10.01 8.47 -8.01
N THR A 59 10.33 8.53 -9.29
CA THR A 59 10.80 9.75 -9.96
C THR A 59 9.84 10.24 -11.03
N ASN A 60 8.69 9.58 -11.15
CA ASN A 60 7.65 9.93 -12.11
C ASN A 60 6.59 10.86 -11.50
N ASP A 61 6.39 10.81 -10.17
CA ASP A 61 5.51 11.66 -9.36
C ASP A 61 4.12 11.84 -10.00
N ASN A 62 3.64 10.73 -10.57
CA ASN A 62 2.44 10.73 -11.38
C ASN A 62 1.23 10.34 -10.53
N TYR A 63 0.26 11.24 -10.44
CA TYR A 63 -0.99 11.03 -9.72
C TYR A 63 -1.75 9.75 -10.15
N SER A 64 -1.60 9.29 -11.40
CA SER A 64 -2.25 8.03 -11.81
C SER A 64 -1.62 6.78 -11.18
N LEU A 65 -0.45 6.92 -10.52
CA LEU A 65 0.35 5.86 -9.91
C LEU A 65 0.77 4.78 -10.91
N GLU A 66 0.69 5.09 -12.21
CA GLU A 66 1.13 4.24 -13.30
C GLU A 66 2.60 4.52 -13.64
N ASN A 67 3.31 3.46 -14.06
CA ASN A 67 4.69 3.52 -14.52
C ASN A 67 5.67 4.06 -13.47
N LEU A 68 5.55 3.61 -12.22
CA LEU A 68 6.49 3.92 -11.13
C LEU A 68 7.94 3.61 -11.55
N LYS A 69 8.86 4.54 -11.29
CA LYS A 69 10.29 4.48 -11.62
C LYS A 69 11.14 4.78 -10.41
N PHE A 70 11.70 3.72 -9.85
CA PHE A 70 12.43 3.79 -8.59
C PHE A 70 13.90 4.18 -8.75
N ARG A 71 14.32 5.20 -8.01
CA ARG A 71 15.72 5.59 -7.79
C ARG A 71 16.10 5.30 -6.34
N GLU A 72 17.22 4.61 -6.15
CA GLU A 72 17.72 4.27 -4.80
C GLU A 72 18.06 5.53 -4.00
N MET A 73 17.68 5.52 -2.72
CA MET A 73 17.99 6.56 -1.73
C MET A 73 19.18 6.16 -0.86
N ASP A 74 19.68 7.08 -0.05
CA ASP A 74 20.82 6.80 0.84
C ASP A 74 20.43 5.91 2.04
N GLN A 75 21.44 5.23 2.59
CA GLN A 75 21.25 4.31 3.71
C GLN A 75 20.71 5.01 4.97
N ALA A 76 21.10 6.26 5.25
CA ALA A 76 20.67 6.94 6.47
C ALA A 76 19.17 7.23 6.44
N THR A 77 18.63 7.57 5.26
CA THR A 77 17.18 7.73 5.05
C THR A 77 16.45 6.38 5.18
N PHE A 78 16.99 5.30 4.61
CA PHE A 78 16.45 3.94 4.82
C PHE A 78 16.33 3.56 6.31
N GLU A 79 17.37 3.82 7.11
CA GLU A 79 17.38 3.46 8.53
C GLU A 79 16.27 4.16 9.34
N LYS A 80 15.78 5.33 8.89
CA LYS A 80 14.70 6.08 9.55
C LYS A 80 13.30 5.49 9.30
N VAL A 81 13.13 4.72 8.23
CA VAL A 81 11.80 4.30 7.73
C VAL A 81 11.62 2.78 7.61
N LYS A 82 12.69 2.00 7.77
CA LYS A 82 12.66 0.53 7.60
C LYS A 82 11.69 -0.20 8.53
N ASP A 83 11.32 0.40 9.65
CA ASP A 83 10.34 -0.12 10.62
C ASP A 83 8.91 -0.19 10.04
N LEU A 84 8.61 0.63 9.02
CA LEU A 84 7.32 0.63 8.33
C LEU A 84 6.99 -0.74 7.69
N LEU A 85 8.00 -1.56 7.38
CA LEU A 85 7.81 -2.95 6.89
C LEU A 85 6.97 -3.82 7.84
N THR A 86 6.96 -3.48 9.13
CA THR A 86 6.26 -4.23 10.19
C THR A 86 5.07 -3.49 10.78
N ALA A 87 4.75 -2.29 10.27
CA ALA A 87 3.69 -1.44 10.79
C ALA A 87 2.32 -1.67 10.16
N LEU A 88 2.22 -2.50 9.12
CA LEU A 88 0.94 -2.76 8.43
C LEU A 88 -0.05 -3.44 9.39
N PRO A 89 -1.26 -2.88 9.57
CA PRO A 89 -2.31 -3.51 10.36
C PRO A 89 -2.68 -4.89 9.79
N GLU A 90 -2.82 -5.89 10.67
CA GLU A 90 -3.17 -7.26 10.25
C GLU A 90 -4.56 -7.31 9.59
N GLU A 91 -5.45 -6.39 9.98
CA GLU A 91 -6.80 -6.21 9.45
C GLU A 91 -6.83 -5.98 7.93
N LEU A 92 -5.80 -5.36 7.35
CA LEU A 92 -5.67 -5.16 5.90
C LEU A 92 -5.66 -6.48 5.12
N PHE A 93 -5.31 -7.58 5.77
CA PHE A 93 -5.19 -8.91 5.17
C PHE A 93 -6.40 -9.81 5.46
N THR A 94 -7.45 -9.28 6.11
CA THR A 94 -8.58 -10.09 6.59
C THR A 94 -9.71 -10.26 5.58
N ASP A 95 -9.83 -9.35 4.62
CA ASP A 95 -10.83 -9.42 3.54
C ASP A 95 -10.28 -8.82 2.23
N ASP A 96 -11.13 -8.79 1.20
CA ASP A 96 -10.78 -8.36 -0.15
C ASP A 96 -10.93 -6.83 -0.35
N THR A 97 -11.04 -6.03 0.72
CA THR A 97 -11.15 -4.57 0.63
C THR A 97 -9.82 -3.97 0.21
N THR A 98 -9.81 -3.30 -0.95
CA THR A 98 -8.63 -2.64 -1.52
C THR A 98 -8.74 -1.11 -1.52
N THR A 99 -9.87 -0.56 -1.07
CA THR A 99 -10.07 0.89 -0.97
C THR A 99 -10.83 1.21 0.32
N PHE A 100 -10.27 2.09 1.14
CA PHE A 100 -10.85 2.55 2.40
C PHE A 100 -11.19 4.03 2.30
N GLY A 101 -12.45 4.39 2.59
CA GLY A 101 -12.93 5.77 2.47
C GLY A 101 -13.13 6.21 1.01
N CYS A 102 -12.84 7.48 0.73
CA CYS A 102 -12.92 8.09 -0.60
C CYS A 102 -11.62 8.86 -0.89
N PRO A 103 -10.51 8.16 -1.19
CA PRO A 103 -9.20 8.78 -1.40
C PRO A 103 -9.28 9.95 -2.38
N ASP A 104 -8.81 11.11 -1.93
CA ASP A 104 -8.77 12.38 -2.65
C ASP A 104 -10.11 12.94 -3.17
N CYS A 105 -11.27 12.42 -2.75
CA CYS A 105 -12.58 12.90 -3.25
C CYS A 105 -12.93 14.34 -2.82
N ALA A 106 -12.34 14.83 -1.73
CA ALA A 106 -12.58 16.16 -1.17
C ALA A 106 -11.26 16.92 -0.97
N ASP A 107 -10.32 16.75 -1.90
CA ASP A 107 -8.96 17.30 -1.85
C ASP A 107 -8.19 16.88 -0.57
N GLY A 108 -8.56 15.73 0.00
CA GLY A 108 -7.95 15.17 1.21
C GLY A 108 -6.69 14.34 0.94
N GLY A 109 -6.41 14.02 -0.33
CA GLY A 109 -5.39 13.08 -0.72
C GLY A 109 -5.73 11.62 -0.44
N GLY A 110 -4.82 10.73 -0.84
CA GLY A 110 -4.87 9.31 -0.54
C GLY A 110 -3.48 8.79 -0.19
N LEU A 111 -3.44 7.66 0.53
CA LEU A 111 -2.25 6.84 0.66
C LEU A 111 -2.34 5.69 -0.33
N TYR A 112 -1.22 5.42 -1.01
CA TYR A 112 -1.03 4.23 -1.84
C TYR A 112 -0.13 3.26 -1.10
N ILE A 113 -0.63 2.06 -0.84
CA ILE A 113 0.10 1.01 -0.11
C ILE A 113 0.09 -0.25 -0.96
N GLN A 114 1.26 -0.84 -1.23
CA GLN A 114 1.37 -2.15 -1.87
C GLN A 114 2.36 -3.02 -1.13
N ARG A 115 1.95 -4.22 -0.73
CA ARG A 115 2.80 -5.19 -0.04
C ARG A 115 3.01 -6.41 -0.92
N SER A 116 4.26 -6.78 -1.16
CA SER A 116 4.62 -8.07 -1.75
C SER A 116 5.27 -8.97 -0.72
N VAL A 117 4.74 -10.19 -0.56
CA VAL A 117 5.31 -11.24 0.29
C VAL A 117 5.28 -12.56 -0.47
N ASN A 118 6.46 -13.15 -0.69
CA ASN A 118 6.62 -14.40 -1.45
C ASN A 118 5.96 -14.37 -2.84
N GLY A 119 5.95 -13.21 -3.50
CA GLY A 119 5.33 -13.00 -4.82
C GLY A 119 3.82 -12.74 -4.80
N THR A 120 3.16 -12.85 -3.65
CA THR A 120 1.76 -12.44 -3.45
C THR A 120 1.73 -10.92 -3.25
N VAL A 121 0.99 -10.20 -4.08
CA VAL A 121 0.89 -8.73 -4.04
C VAL A 121 -0.51 -8.30 -3.58
N CYS A 122 -0.55 -7.48 -2.54
CA CYS A 122 -1.76 -6.81 -2.08
C CYS A 122 -1.60 -5.30 -2.26
N THR A 123 -2.62 -4.60 -2.74
CA THR A 123 -2.60 -3.15 -2.96
C THR A 123 -3.84 -2.51 -2.32
N TRP A 124 -3.64 -1.39 -1.62
CA TRP A 124 -4.69 -0.62 -0.97
C TRP A 124 -4.56 0.88 -1.29
N ASN A 125 -5.70 1.53 -1.48
CA ASN A 125 -5.84 2.97 -1.48
C ASN A 125 -6.60 3.40 -0.23
N ILE A 126 -6.01 4.27 0.57
CA ILE A 126 -6.56 4.67 1.88
C ILE A 126 -6.81 6.17 1.89
N ASP A 127 -8.02 6.58 2.21
CA ASP A 127 -8.35 7.99 2.41
C ASP A 127 -7.61 8.54 3.62
N GLN A 128 -6.99 9.71 3.48
CA GLN A 128 -6.24 10.34 4.57
C GLN A 128 -7.15 11.00 5.62
N ILE A 129 -8.42 11.26 5.28
CA ILE A 129 -9.40 11.77 6.23
C ILE A 129 -9.81 10.60 7.14
N LYS A 130 -9.27 10.60 8.36
CA LYS A 130 -9.45 9.51 9.35
C LYS A 130 -10.91 9.19 9.63
N GLU A 131 -11.80 10.18 9.59
CA GLU A 131 -13.24 9.99 9.80
C GLU A 131 -13.90 9.13 8.71
N ASN A 132 -13.26 8.97 7.54
CA ASN A 132 -13.77 8.18 6.42
C ASN A 132 -13.28 6.73 6.43
N VAL A 133 -12.37 6.36 7.33
CA VAL A 133 -11.73 5.04 7.37
C VAL A 133 -11.86 4.37 8.74
N PRO A 134 -11.77 3.03 8.82
CA PRO A 134 -11.76 2.32 10.09
C PRO A 134 -10.68 2.81 11.06
N GLU A 135 -11.00 2.81 12.36
CA GLU A 135 -10.12 3.28 13.44
C GLU A 135 -8.76 2.57 13.47
N TYR A 136 -8.71 1.28 13.08
CA TYR A 136 -7.46 0.51 13.05
C TYR A 136 -6.42 1.05 12.04
N LEU A 137 -6.82 1.90 11.09
CA LEU A 137 -5.92 2.53 10.12
C LEU A 137 -5.34 3.86 10.61
N HIS A 138 -5.88 4.45 11.69
CA HIS A 138 -5.57 5.83 12.07
C HIS A 138 -4.10 6.04 12.45
N ASP A 139 -3.55 5.11 13.25
CA ASP A 139 -2.14 5.16 13.65
C ASP A 139 -1.21 4.86 12.47
N PHE A 140 -1.60 3.91 11.61
CA PHE A 140 -0.84 3.58 10.40
C PHE A 140 -0.77 4.76 9.42
N ILE A 141 -1.87 5.51 9.26
CA ILE A 141 -1.89 6.73 8.44
C ILE A 141 -0.92 7.78 8.98
N ASP A 142 -0.87 7.97 10.31
CA ASP A 142 0.08 8.90 10.93
C ASP A 142 1.51 8.44 10.72
N GLU A 143 1.80 7.16 10.91
CA GLU A 143 3.14 6.60 10.76
C GLU A 143 3.64 6.73 9.32
N VAL A 144 2.82 6.42 8.32
CA VAL A 144 3.18 6.59 6.90
C VAL A 144 3.53 8.06 6.61
N ASN A 145 2.68 9.01 7.04
CA ASN A 145 2.92 10.43 6.83
C ASN A 145 4.14 10.96 7.59
N GLU A 146 4.41 10.45 8.80
CA GLU A 146 5.64 10.74 9.53
C GLU A 146 6.87 10.27 8.74
N LYS A 147 6.85 9.05 8.20
CA LYS A 147 7.97 8.52 7.40
C LYS A 147 8.19 9.33 6.13
N ILE A 148 7.13 9.71 5.41
CA ILE A 148 7.23 10.61 4.24
C ILE A 148 7.87 11.94 4.66
N GLY A 149 7.41 12.53 5.77
CA GLY A 149 7.99 13.77 6.30
C GLY A 149 9.49 13.68 6.62
N LEU A 150 9.95 12.54 7.16
CA LEU A 150 11.37 12.26 7.44
C LEU A 150 12.21 12.08 6.18
N ILE A 151 11.61 11.61 5.08
CA ILE A 151 12.27 11.43 3.79
C ILE A 151 12.43 12.78 3.08
N ASN A 152 11.38 13.59 3.04
CA ASN A 152 11.38 14.87 2.31
C ASN A 152 12.10 15.98 3.07
N ASN A 153 12.30 15.81 4.39
CA ASN A 153 13.10 16.71 5.23
C ASN A 153 14.27 15.96 5.89
N PRO A 154 15.25 15.48 5.11
CA PRO A 154 16.27 14.53 5.55
C PRO A 154 17.31 15.10 6.53
#